data_AF-A0A1L4BQT4-F1
#
_entry.id   AF-A0A1L4BQT4-F1
#
_cell.length_a   1.000
_cell.length_b   1.000
_cell.length_c   1.000
_cell.angle_alpha   90.00
_cell.angle_beta   90.00
_cell.angle_gamma   90.00
#
_symmetry.space_group_name_H-M   'P 1'
#
loop_
_entity.id
_entity.type
_entity.pdbx_description
1 polymer ?
#
loop_
_entity_poly.entity_id
_entity_poly.type
_entity_poly.pdbx_seq_one_letter_code
_entity_poly.pdbx_strand_id
1 'polypeptide(L)'
;MSGSPKIHSYKTLSNLVTNRLRNDLNDCDLILLFAYNGTGKTRLSMEFRQKDKKNKNRDTLYFNAFTEDLFYWDNDLEADSNRVLHFRESKFFNGLEELEMESRIAEYLNRYADFDFKIDYKNRTVTFSKQELVLDHRTKEQNLQLVDNIKVSRGEENIFIWCFFLAVARLAIEKQEAYAWVKYLYIDDPISSLDDNNAIAVASDLAQLLKSSDNNIKTVISSHHGLFFNVLHNEFRSSKKKFKSYFYHRPNNENVYTLRATEDTPFFHHVSILSELKKACESGQLFTYHFNMLRSIMEKTATFFGYKDFSVCIKSVDDEVLYSRALNLLSHGKYSIYEPKQMVEDTKKLFSDMLNAFLDRYKFELPEIIKEK
;
A
#
# COMPACT_ATOMS: atom_id res chain seq x y z
N MET A 1 19.49 9.22 -25.75
CA MET A 1 18.30 10.09 -25.72
C MET A 1 17.05 9.23 -25.91
N SER A 2 16.55 8.58 -24.86
CA SER A 2 15.18 8.04 -24.85
C SER A 2 14.24 9.17 -24.42
N GLY A 3 13.20 9.46 -25.22
CA GLY A 3 12.23 10.50 -24.89
C GLY A 3 11.58 10.25 -23.53
N SER A 4 11.38 11.31 -22.75
CA SER A 4 10.69 11.22 -21.46
C SER A 4 9.30 10.59 -21.62
N PRO A 5 8.91 9.61 -20.79
CA PRO A 5 7.63 8.92 -20.94
C PRO A 5 6.44 9.88 -20.95
N LYS A 6 5.53 9.70 -21.91
CA LYS A 6 4.34 10.55 -22.07
C LYS A 6 3.47 10.54 -20.81
N ILE A 7 3.15 11.73 -20.32
CA ILE A 7 2.22 11.92 -19.20
C ILE A 7 0.80 12.02 -19.75
N HIS A 8 -0.09 11.18 -19.25
CA HIS A 8 -1.51 11.21 -19.57
C HIS A 8 -2.30 11.87 -18.45
N SER A 9 -3.12 12.87 -18.76
CA SER A 9 -3.91 13.61 -17.77
C SER A 9 -5.41 13.40 -17.98
N TYR A 10 -6.14 13.22 -16.88
CA TYR A 10 -7.58 12.95 -16.85
C TYR A 10 -8.28 13.89 -15.89
N LYS A 11 -9.42 14.46 -16.30
CA LYS A 11 -10.22 15.40 -15.47
C LYS A 11 -11.08 14.72 -14.39
N THR A 12 -11.29 13.40 -14.51
CA THR A 12 -12.12 12.62 -13.57
C THR A 12 -11.56 11.21 -13.41
N LEU A 13 -11.76 10.60 -12.25
CA LEU A 13 -11.44 9.18 -12.01
C LEU A 13 -12.18 8.27 -12.99
N SER A 14 -13.46 8.57 -13.28
CA SER A 14 -14.26 7.78 -14.22
C SER A 14 -13.62 7.75 -15.62
N ASN A 15 -13.10 8.88 -16.11
CA ASN A 15 -12.39 8.93 -17.39
C ASN A 15 -11.07 8.17 -17.33
N LEU A 16 -10.32 8.27 -16.24
CA LEU A 16 -9.08 7.51 -16.04
C LEU A 16 -9.35 6.00 -16.04
N VAL A 17 -10.37 5.55 -15.32
CA VAL A 17 -10.79 4.13 -15.26
C VAL A 17 -11.22 3.64 -16.64
N THR A 18 -12.06 4.40 -17.33
CA THR A 18 -12.68 3.96 -18.59
C THR A 18 -11.70 3.99 -19.75
N ASN A 19 -11.04 5.12 -19.93
CA ASN A 19 -10.23 5.38 -21.11
C ASN A 19 -8.80 4.87 -20.95
N ARG A 20 -8.39 4.51 -19.72
CA ARG A 20 -7.06 3.98 -19.46
C ARG A 20 -7.09 2.62 -18.80
N LEU A 21 -7.46 2.51 -17.52
CA LEU A 21 -7.26 1.25 -16.79
C LEU A 21 -8.01 0.07 -17.41
N ARG A 22 -9.32 0.19 -17.64
CA ARG A 22 -10.11 -0.89 -18.28
C ARG A 22 -9.74 -1.08 -19.76
N ASN A 23 -9.34 -0.01 -20.45
CA ASN A 23 -8.92 -0.11 -21.84
C ASN A 23 -7.58 -0.86 -21.97
N ASP A 24 -6.59 -0.50 -21.16
CA ASP A 24 -5.27 -1.14 -21.13
C ASP A 24 -5.37 -2.62 -20.76
N LEU A 25 -6.28 -2.98 -19.85
CA LEU A 25 -6.56 -4.37 -19.50
C LEU A 25 -7.17 -5.19 -20.66
N ASN A 26 -7.52 -4.60 -21.80
CA ASN A 26 -7.81 -5.38 -23.01
C ASN A 26 -6.54 -5.92 -23.67
N ASP A 27 -5.40 -5.26 -23.47
CA ASP A 27 -4.11 -5.61 -24.08
C ASP A 27 -3.13 -6.25 -23.09
N CYS A 28 -3.36 -6.08 -21.79
CA CYS A 28 -2.55 -6.66 -20.72
C CYS A 28 -3.41 -7.37 -19.67
N ASP A 29 -2.77 -8.29 -18.93
CA ASP A 29 -3.40 -9.05 -17.85
C ASP A 29 -3.41 -8.28 -16.53
N LEU A 30 -2.43 -7.38 -16.37
CA LEU A 30 -2.16 -6.73 -15.10
C LEU A 30 -1.74 -5.27 -15.25
N ILE A 31 -2.18 -4.43 -14.32
CA ILE A 31 -1.72 -3.05 -14.17
C ILE A 31 -1.19 -2.83 -12.76
N LEU A 32 0.06 -2.37 -12.66
CA LEU A 32 0.65 -1.88 -11.42
C LEU A 32 0.59 -0.36 -11.37
N LEU A 33 0.05 0.19 -10.28
CA LEU A 33 -0.03 1.62 -10.01
C LEU A 33 0.78 1.96 -8.77
N PHE A 34 1.89 2.66 -8.95
CA PHE A 34 2.58 3.28 -7.83
C PHE A 34 1.96 4.63 -7.54
N ALA A 35 1.49 4.87 -6.31
CA ALA A 35 0.83 6.11 -5.95
C ALA A 35 0.93 6.45 -4.46
N TYR A 36 1.32 7.69 -4.18
CA TYR A 36 1.47 8.21 -2.82
C TYR A 36 0.17 8.22 -2.02
N ASN A 37 0.32 8.35 -0.70
CA ASN A 37 -0.80 8.60 0.19
C ASN A 37 -1.52 9.90 -0.17
N GLY A 38 -2.84 9.94 0.02
CA GLY A 38 -3.66 11.09 -0.34
C GLY A 38 -4.02 11.23 -1.83
N THR A 39 -3.45 10.43 -2.74
CA THR A 39 -3.79 10.45 -4.18
C THR A 39 -5.20 9.91 -4.51
N GLY A 40 -5.89 9.32 -3.53
CA GLY A 40 -7.26 8.81 -3.68
C GLY A 40 -7.35 7.43 -4.32
N LYS A 41 -6.36 6.55 -4.12
CA LYS A 41 -6.35 5.17 -4.62
C LYS A 41 -7.60 4.37 -4.25
N THR A 42 -8.11 4.54 -3.03
CA THR A 42 -9.35 3.90 -2.59
C THR A 42 -10.57 4.41 -3.34
N ARG A 43 -10.62 5.71 -3.71
CA ARG A 43 -11.67 6.22 -4.59
C ARG A 43 -11.52 5.67 -6.01
N LEU A 44 -10.28 5.53 -6.48
CA LEU A 44 -9.99 4.94 -7.79
C LEU A 44 -10.46 3.48 -7.88
N SER A 45 -10.19 2.66 -6.86
CA SER A 45 -10.65 1.26 -6.80
C SER A 45 -12.17 1.16 -6.81
N MET A 46 -12.85 2.06 -6.08
CA MET A 46 -14.30 2.11 -6.05
C MET A 46 -14.90 2.59 -7.38
N GLU A 47 -14.31 3.57 -8.05
CA GLU A 47 -14.69 3.98 -9.40
C GLU A 47 -14.51 2.84 -10.42
N PHE A 48 -13.41 2.09 -10.31
CA PHE A 48 -13.16 0.92 -11.15
C PHE A 48 -14.26 -0.14 -10.99
N ARG A 49 -14.61 -0.46 -9.75
CA ARG A 49 -15.69 -1.40 -9.42
C ARG A 49 -17.06 -0.91 -9.90
N GLN A 50 -17.33 0.39 -9.82
CA GLN A 50 -18.65 0.95 -10.15
C GLN A 50 -18.94 1.03 -11.63
N LYS A 51 -17.93 0.89 -12.50
CA LYS A 51 -18.08 1.14 -13.94
C LYS A 51 -19.18 0.30 -14.60
N ASP A 52 -19.37 -0.96 -14.20
CA ASP A 52 -20.37 -1.87 -14.79
C ASP A 52 -21.69 -1.94 -14.00
N LYS A 53 -21.87 -1.11 -12.94
CA LYS A 53 -23.15 -1.01 -12.21
C LYS A 53 -24.32 -0.57 -13.10
N LYS A 54 -24.06 0.14 -14.20
CA LYS A 54 -25.08 0.51 -15.19
C LYS A 54 -25.75 -0.72 -15.83
N ASN A 55 -25.06 -1.86 -15.90
CA ASN A 55 -25.58 -3.14 -16.40
C ASN A 55 -25.96 -4.12 -15.28
N LYS A 56 -26.06 -3.65 -14.01
CA LYS A 56 -26.36 -4.45 -12.80
C LYS A 56 -25.39 -5.60 -12.46
N ASN A 57 -24.36 -5.85 -13.28
CA ASN A 57 -23.36 -6.88 -13.01
C ASN A 57 -22.16 -6.27 -12.26
N ARG A 58 -21.97 -6.68 -11.01
CA ARG A 58 -20.69 -6.45 -10.31
C ARG A 58 -19.72 -7.47 -10.88
N ASP A 59 -18.64 -7.01 -11.49
CA ASP A 59 -17.64 -7.83 -12.19
C ASP A 59 -16.25 -7.79 -11.52
N THR A 60 -16.14 -7.05 -10.42
CA THR A 60 -14.87 -6.73 -9.76
C THR A 60 -14.89 -7.17 -8.30
N LEU A 61 -13.98 -8.08 -7.94
CA LEU A 61 -13.60 -8.38 -6.55
C LEU A 61 -12.45 -7.43 -6.15
N TYR A 62 -12.48 -6.90 -4.94
CA TYR A 62 -11.52 -5.87 -4.54
C TYR A 62 -11.04 -6.05 -3.10
N PHE A 63 -9.81 -5.59 -2.85
CA PHE A 63 -9.23 -5.41 -1.51
C PHE A 63 -8.90 -3.93 -1.33
N ASN A 64 -9.45 -3.31 -0.31
CA ASN A 64 -9.22 -1.92 0.10
C ASN A 64 -9.83 -1.70 1.49
N ALA A 65 -9.80 -0.47 2.01
CA ALA A 65 -10.42 -0.11 3.29
C ALA A 65 -11.90 -0.58 3.44
N PHE A 66 -12.72 -0.55 2.39
CA PHE A 66 -14.11 -1.04 2.46
C PHE A 66 -14.20 -2.57 2.64
N THR A 67 -13.16 -3.31 2.29
CA THR A 67 -13.05 -4.76 2.50
C THR A 67 -12.64 -5.05 3.93
N GLU A 68 -11.70 -4.27 4.47
CA GLU A 68 -11.33 -4.30 5.88
C GLU A 68 -12.53 -3.97 6.79
N ASP A 69 -13.31 -2.96 6.45
CA ASP A 69 -14.53 -2.54 7.17
C ASP A 69 -15.67 -3.59 7.14
N LEU A 70 -15.53 -4.66 6.35
CA LEU A 70 -16.41 -5.81 6.44
C LEU A 70 -16.21 -6.58 7.75
N PHE A 71 -15.06 -6.42 8.38
CA PHE A 71 -14.70 -7.04 9.65
C PHE A 71 -14.72 -5.99 10.76
N TYR A 72 -15.18 -6.36 11.95
CA TYR A 72 -15.22 -5.45 13.09
C TYR A 72 -15.21 -6.20 14.42
N TRP A 73 -14.60 -5.60 15.44
CA TRP A 73 -14.63 -6.13 16.80
C TRP A 73 -15.82 -5.56 17.57
N ASP A 74 -16.38 -6.38 18.46
CA ASP A 74 -17.20 -5.89 19.56
C ASP A 74 -16.32 -5.83 20.82
N ASN A 75 -15.87 -4.63 21.17
CA ASN A 75 -14.86 -4.44 22.24
C ASN A 75 -15.46 -4.18 23.63
N ASP A 76 -16.78 -3.95 23.72
CA ASP A 76 -17.45 -3.49 24.95
C ASP A 76 -18.33 -4.58 25.58
N LEU A 77 -17.85 -5.84 25.58
CA LEU A 77 -18.60 -6.97 26.13
C LEU A 77 -18.53 -7.05 27.66
N GLU A 78 -19.68 -7.31 28.31
CA GLU A 78 -19.72 -7.58 29.75
C GLU A 78 -18.82 -8.78 30.10
N ALA A 79 -17.90 -8.57 31.05
CA ALA A 79 -16.95 -9.55 31.57
C ALA A 79 -15.82 -10.01 30.61
N ASP A 80 -15.53 -9.28 29.53
CA ASP A 80 -14.28 -9.44 28.71
C ASP A 80 -14.03 -10.85 28.12
N SER A 81 -15.02 -11.75 28.18
CA SER A 81 -14.78 -13.21 28.07
C SER A 81 -14.91 -13.79 26.67
N ASN A 82 -15.50 -13.06 25.71
CA ASN A 82 -15.75 -13.55 24.35
C ASN A 82 -15.30 -12.55 23.28
N ARG A 83 -13.99 -12.35 23.15
CA ARG A 83 -13.44 -11.47 22.11
C ARG A 83 -13.51 -12.15 20.75
N VAL A 84 -14.41 -11.66 19.90
CA VAL A 84 -14.63 -12.21 18.56
C VAL A 84 -14.59 -11.11 17.50
N LEU A 85 -14.06 -11.46 16.32
CA LEU A 85 -14.11 -10.59 15.15
C LEU A 85 -15.36 -10.93 14.34
N HIS A 86 -16.29 -10.00 14.23
CA HIS A 86 -17.48 -10.15 13.41
C HIS A 86 -17.19 -9.83 11.94
N PHE A 87 -17.98 -10.41 11.04
CA PHE A 87 -18.02 -9.98 9.65
C PHE A 87 -19.45 -9.72 9.14
N ARG A 88 -19.58 -8.76 8.23
CA ARG A 88 -20.86 -8.26 7.71
C ARG A 88 -21.39 -9.13 6.56
N GLU A 89 -22.69 -9.00 6.28
CA GLU A 89 -23.24 -9.55 5.03
C GLU A 89 -22.63 -8.87 3.81
N SER A 90 -22.04 -9.67 2.93
CA SER A 90 -21.46 -9.19 1.68
C SER A 90 -21.36 -10.34 0.70
N LYS A 91 -21.46 -10.03 -0.60
CA LYS A 91 -21.15 -10.99 -1.67
C LYS A 91 -19.72 -11.55 -1.57
N PHE A 92 -18.85 -10.85 -0.85
CA PHE A 92 -17.51 -11.32 -0.53
C PHE A 92 -17.52 -12.65 0.24
N PHE A 93 -18.53 -12.89 1.08
CA PHE A 93 -18.65 -14.10 1.92
C PHE A 93 -19.64 -15.15 1.37
N ASN A 94 -20.11 -14.98 0.14
CA ASN A 94 -21.12 -15.88 -0.42
C ASN A 94 -20.55 -17.28 -0.68
N GLY A 95 -21.26 -18.31 -0.22
CA GLY A 95 -20.92 -19.70 -0.48
C GLY A 95 -19.70 -20.21 0.29
N LEU A 96 -19.19 -19.44 1.26
CA LEU A 96 -18.00 -19.83 2.01
C LEU A 96 -18.22 -21.00 2.97
N GLU A 97 -19.43 -21.17 3.51
CA GLU A 97 -19.75 -22.25 4.46
C GLU A 97 -19.59 -23.65 3.85
N GLU A 98 -19.74 -23.76 2.53
CA GLU A 98 -19.60 -25.02 1.78
C GLU A 98 -18.17 -25.26 1.30
N LEU A 99 -17.26 -24.32 1.56
CA LEU A 99 -15.88 -24.33 1.09
C LEU A 99 -14.95 -24.43 2.30
N GLU A 100 -13.92 -25.28 2.23
CA GLU A 100 -12.93 -25.47 3.32
C GLU A 100 -12.01 -24.23 3.47
N MET A 101 -12.60 -23.09 3.81
CA MET A 101 -11.94 -21.78 3.83
C MET A 101 -10.90 -21.69 4.92
N GLU A 102 -11.14 -22.27 6.09
CA GLU A 102 -10.19 -22.29 7.20
C GLU A 102 -8.85 -22.88 6.74
N SER A 103 -8.88 -24.00 6.02
CA SER A 103 -7.67 -24.62 5.46
C SER A 103 -6.97 -23.71 4.43
N ARG A 104 -7.76 -23.10 3.52
CA ARG A 104 -7.23 -22.21 2.47
C ARG A 104 -6.63 -20.92 3.03
N ILE A 105 -7.24 -20.36 4.07
CA ILE A 105 -6.75 -19.15 4.74
C ILE A 105 -5.51 -19.47 5.56
N ALA A 106 -5.50 -20.61 6.28
CA ALA A 106 -4.34 -21.05 7.06
C ALA A 106 -3.09 -21.29 6.21
N GLU A 107 -3.24 -21.76 4.95
CA GLU A 107 -2.13 -21.93 4.00
C GLU A 107 -1.30 -20.65 3.80
N TYR A 108 -1.97 -19.49 3.86
CA TYR A 108 -1.33 -18.17 3.80
C TYR A 108 -0.96 -17.67 5.20
N LEU A 109 -1.90 -17.69 6.16
CA LEU A 109 -1.76 -17.05 7.46
C LEU A 109 -0.55 -17.56 8.25
N ASN A 110 -0.31 -18.87 8.22
CA ASN A 110 0.78 -19.52 8.98
C ASN A 110 2.18 -19.07 8.54
N ARG A 111 2.30 -18.34 7.43
CA ARG A 111 3.56 -17.75 6.95
C ARG A 111 3.87 -16.40 7.59
N TYR A 112 2.84 -15.72 8.10
CA TYR A 112 2.92 -14.32 8.54
C TYR A 112 2.62 -14.14 10.02
N ALA A 113 1.82 -15.04 10.59
CA ALA A 113 1.37 -14.92 11.96
C ALA A 113 1.37 -16.28 12.66
N ASP A 114 1.54 -16.20 13.98
CA ASP A 114 1.60 -17.34 14.89
C ASP A 114 0.37 -17.32 15.80
N PHE A 115 -0.78 -17.59 15.20
CA PHE A 115 -2.05 -17.83 15.87
C PHE A 115 -2.96 -18.65 14.95
N ASP A 116 -3.87 -19.41 15.55
CA ASP A 116 -4.92 -20.15 14.87
C ASP A 116 -6.24 -19.37 14.91
N PHE A 117 -7.19 -19.77 14.07
CA PHE A 117 -8.52 -19.17 14.04
C PHE A 117 -9.60 -20.20 13.73
N LYS A 118 -10.84 -19.86 14.05
CA LYS A 118 -12.03 -20.64 13.70
C LYS A 118 -13.14 -19.70 13.22
N ILE A 119 -13.82 -20.08 12.15
CA ILE A 119 -14.93 -19.30 11.59
C ILE A 119 -16.25 -19.95 12.00
N ASP A 120 -17.16 -19.16 12.56
CA ASP A 120 -18.55 -19.53 12.75
C ASP A 120 -19.39 -18.79 11.69
N TYR A 121 -19.71 -19.48 10.61
CA TYR A 121 -20.49 -18.92 9.49
C TYR A 121 -21.91 -18.53 9.89
N LYS A 122 -22.52 -19.26 10.83
CA LYS A 122 -23.89 -19.01 11.29
C LYS A 122 -23.97 -17.69 12.06
N ASN A 123 -23.02 -17.47 12.98
CA ASN A 123 -22.97 -16.26 13.79
C ASN A 123 -22.15 -15.14 13.14
N ARG A 124 -21.44 -15.45 12.05
CA ARG A 124 -20.53 -14.57 11.31
C ARG A 124 -19.44 -13.98 12.19
N THR A 125 -18.77 -14.87 12.92
CA THR A 125 -17.70 -14.53 13.85
C THR A 125 -16.44 -15.34 13.54
N VAL A 126 -15.30 -14.77 13.91
CA VAL A 126 -14.00 -15.42 13.92
C VAL A 126 -13.44 -15.34 15.32
N THR A 127 -13.06 -16.49 15.88
CA THR A 127 -12.31 -16.58 17.13
C THR A 127 -10.85 -16.88 16.81
N PHE A 128 -9.94 -16.36 17.63
CA PHE A 128 -8.51 -16.60 17.50
C PHE A 128 -7.99 -17.34 18.72
N SER A 129 -6.97 -18.18 18.52
CA SER A 129 -6.33 -18.95 19.58
C SER A 129 -4.82 -19.01 19.38
N LYS A 130 -4.05 -19.15 20.44
CA LYS A 130 -2.59 -19.27 20.36
C LYS A 130 -2.04 -20.20 21.43
N GLN A 131 -0.98 -20.93 21.10
CA GLN A 131 -0.22 -21.68 22.10
C GLN A 131 0.69 -20.72 22.88
N GLU A 132 0.49 -20.63 24.19
CA GLU A 132 1.31 -19.81 25.07
C GLU A 132 1.96 -20.66 26.17
N LEU A 133 3.17 -20.26 26.56
CA LEU A 133 3.85 -20.83 27.73
C LEU A 133 3.26 -20.19 28.99
N VAL A 134 2.42 -20.94 29.68
CA VAL A 134 1.80 -20.49 30.93
C VAL A 134 2.61 -21.04 32.10
N LEU A 135 3.00 -20.15 33.01
CA LEU A 135 3.65 -20.53 34.27
C LEU A 135 2.58 -21.05 35.24
N ASP A 136 2.72 -22.31 35.65
CA ASP A 136 1.94 -22.82 36.77
C ASP A 136 2.51 -22.27 38.07
N HIS A 137 1.76 -21.38 38.73
CA HIS A 137 2.19 -20.76 40.00
C HIS A 137 2.34 -21.74 41.17
N ARG A 138 1.78 -22.96 41.08
CA ARG A 138 1.88 -24.00 42.11
C ARG A 138 3.11 -24.88 41.91
N THR A 139 3.41 -25.28 40.67
CA THR A 139 4.55 -26.16 40.36
C THR A 139 5.82 -25.41 39.95
N LYS A 140 5.71 -24.12 39.60
CA LYS A 140 6.76 -23.29 38.98
C LYS A 140 7.25 -23.82 37.63
N GLU A 141 6.49 -24.68 36.98
CA GLU A 141 6.79 -25.22 35.65
C GLU A 141 6.07 -24.41 34.55
N GLN A 142 6.68 -24.34 33.37
CA GLN A 142 6.05 -23.75 32.20
C GLN A 142 5.43 -24.87 31.35
N ASN A 143 4.16 -24.73 31.02
CA ASN A 143 3.46 -25.66 30.14
C ASN A 143 2.88 -24.90 28.94
N LEU A 144 2.97 -25.50 27.76
CA LEU A 144 2.26 -25.02 26.58
C LEU A 144 0.77 -25.27 26.77
N GLN A 145 -0.01 -24.20 26.76
CA GLN A 145 -1.47 -24.25 26.83
C GLN A 145 -2.05 -23.50 25.63
N LEU A 146 -3.15 -24.02 25.09
CA LEU A 146 -3.94 -23.30 24.09
C LEU A 146 -4.77 -22.25 24.82
N VAL A 147 -4.54 -20.98 24.47
CA VAL A 147 -5.34 -19.85 24.93
C VAL A 147 -6.32 -19.49 23.83
N ASP A 148 -7.61 -19.68 24.10
CA ASP A 148 -8.70 -19.35 23.18
C ASP A 148 -9.19 -17.90 23.36
N ASN A 149 -9.90 -17.38 22.35
CA ASN A 149 -10.52 -16.06 22.34
C ASN A 149 -9.54 -14.90 22.57
N ILE A 150 -8.33 -15.00 22.02
CA ILE A 150 -7.33 -13.95 22.13
C ILE A 150 -7.70 -12.74 21.27
N LYS A 151 -7.30 -11.54 21.73
CA LYS A 151 -7.34 -10.33 20.89
C LYS A 151 -6.03 -10.22 20.10
N VAL A 152 -6.12 -10.42 18.79
CA VAL A 152 -4.99 -10.15 17.90
C VAL A 152 -4.75 -8.64 17.73
N SER A 153 -3.51 -8.24 17.48
CA SER A 153 -3.14 -6.85 17.20
C SER A 153 -3.77 -6.33 15.90
N ARG A 154 -3.73 -5.02 15.66
CA ARG A 154 -4.26 -4.45 14.41
C ARG A 154 -3.50 -4.94 13.17
N GLY A 155 -2.19 -5.15 13.28
CA GLY A 155 -1.38 -5.70 12.19
C GLY A 155 -1.75 -7.15 11.89
N GLU A 156 -1.96 -7.96 12.94
CA GLU A 156 -2.40 -9.35 12.84
C GLU A 156 -3.84 -9.49 12.30
N GLU A 157 -4.73 -8.58 12.68
CA GLU A 157 -6.07 -8.50 12.08
C GLU A 157 -5.98 -8.18 10.59
N ASN A 158 -5.17 -7.20 10.21
CA ASN A 158 -5.01 -6.80 8.80
C ASN A 158 -4.42 -7.94 7.95
N ILE A 159 -3.41 -8.67 8.45
CA ILE A 159 -2.85 -9.81 7.73
C ILE A 159 -3.85 -10.98 7.63
N PHE A 160 -4.67 -11.20 8.66
CA PHE A 160 -5.75 -12.18 8.59
C PHE A 160 -6.76 -11.84 7.49
N ILE A 161 -7.25 -10.59 7.45
CA ILE A 161 -8.19 -10.11 6.43
C ILE A 161 -7.56 -10.20 5.03
N TRP A 162 -6.26 -9.92 4.90
CA TRP A 162 -5.52 -10.10 3.66
C TRP A 162 -5.44 -11.58 3.22
N CYS A 163 -5.10 -12.50 4.12
CA CYS A 163 -5.06 -13.94 3.84
C CYS A 163 -6.46 -14.47 3.46
N PHE A 164 -7.50 -13.96 4.13
CA PHE A 164 -8.90 -14.21 3.76
C PHE A 164 -9.18 -13.79 2.33
N PHE A 165 -8.78 -12.57 1.95
CA PHE A 165 -8.95 -12.09 0.60
C PHE A 165 -8.18 -12.92 -0.43
N LEU A 166 -6.94 -13.33 -0.14
CA LEU A 166 -6.16 -14.20 -1.03
C LEU A 166 -6.86 -15.54 -1.27
N ALA A 167 -7.42 -16.15 -0.23
CA ALA A 167 -8.20 -17.37 -0.35
C ALA A 167 -9.43 -17.16 -1.25
N VAL A 168 -10.18 -16.08 -1.06
CA VAL A 168 -11.34 -15.74 -1.92
C VAL A 168 -10.91 -15.45 -3.37
N ALA A 169 -9.81 -14.72 -3.57
CA ALA A 169 -9.27 -14.44 -4.90
C ALA A 169 -8.84 -15.74 -5.61
N ARG A 170 -8.28 -16.70 -4.87
CA ARG A 170 -7.97 -18.03 -5.39
C ARG A 170 -9.21 -18.79 -5.83
N LEU A 171 -10.30 -18.76 -5.05
CA LEU A 171 -11.58 -19.36 -5.47
C LEU A 171 -12.12 -18.74 -6.77
N ALA A 172 -11.97 -17.42 -6.92
CA ALA A 172 -12.35 -16.73 -8.16
C ALA A 172 -11.49 -17.20 -9.35
N ILE A 173 -10.18 -17.30 -9.17
CA ILE A 173 -9.24 -17.82 -10.20
C ILE A 173 -9.58 -19.26 -10.59
N GLU A 174 -9.90 -20.10 -9.60
CA GLU A 174 -10.35 -21.49 -9.78
C GLU A 174 -11.78 -21.59 -10.35
N LYS A 175 -12.45 -20.45 -10.63
CA LYS A 175 -13.80 -20.34 -11.20
C LYS A 175 -14.87 -21.09 -10.39
N GLN A 176 -14.73 -21.10 -9.07
CA GLN A 176 -15.77 -21.62 -8.17
C GLN A 176 -17.09 -20.89 -8.41
N GLU A 177 -18.21 -21.61 -8.35
CA GLU A 177 -19.52 -21.11 -8.79
C GLU A 177 -19.92 -19.79 -8.10
N ALA A 178 -19.70 -19.71 -6.78
CA ALA A 178 -19.96 -18.52 -5.98
C ALA A 178 -19.18 -17.27 -6.44
N TYR A 179 -18.06 -17.45 -7.14
CA TYR A 179 -17.14 -16.40 -7.58
C TYR A 179 -16.95 -16.33 -9.11
N ALA A 180 -17.71 -17.11 -9.89
CA ALA A 180 -17.63 -17.11 -11.36
C ALA A 180 -17.97 -15.75 -12.01
N TRP A 181 -18.60 -14.84 -11.26
CA TRP A 181 -18.90 -13.48 -11.70
C TRP A 181 -17.67 -12.56 -11.75
N VAL A 182 -16.56 -12.94 -11.11
CA VAL A 182 -15.36 -12.11 -10.98
C VAL A 182 -14.58 -12.11 -12.29
N LYS A 183 -14.52 -10.94 -12.95
CA LYS A 183 -13.71 -10.69 -14.15
C LYS A 183 -12.47 -9.87 -13.87
N TYR A 184 -12.50 -9.08 -12.79
CA TYR A 184 -11.42 -8.22 -12.39
C TYR A 184 -11.09 -8.36 -10.90
N LEU A 185 -9.79 -8.30 -10.57
CA LEU A 185 -9.32 -8.01 -9.22
C LEU A 185 -8.84 -6.57 -9.15
N TYR A 186 -9.19 -5.87 -8.07
CA TYR A 186 -8.60 -4.58 -7.74
C TYR A 186 -8.05 -4.60 -6.32
N ILE A 187 -6.74 -4.48 -6.16
CA ILE A 187 -6.06 -4.51 -4.85
C ILE A 187 -5.47 -3.12 -4.58
N ASP A 188 -5.88 -2.48 -3.49
CA ASP A 188 -5.40 -1.17 -3.06
C ASP A 188 -4.71 -1.28 -1.72
N ASP A 189 -3.41 -0.99 -1.68
CA ASP A 189 -2.55 -0.94 -0.49
C ASP A 189 -2.73 -2.14 0.48
N PRO A 190 -2.41 -3.38 0.07
CA PRO A 190 -2.66 -4.56 0.89
C PRO A 190 -1.81 -4.66 2.16
N ILE A 191 -0.85 -3.75 2.36
CA ILE A 191 0.20 -3.85 3.39
C ILE A 191 0.43 -2.54 4.16
N SER A 192 -0.56 -1.62 4.21
CA SER A 192 -0.36 -0.26 4.75
C SER A 192 0.08 -0.18 6.23
N SER A 193 0.15 -1.31 6.94
CA SER A 193 0.51 -1.42 8.36
C SER A 193 1.48 -2.58 8.67
N LEU A 194 2.14 -3.17 7.67
CA LEU A 194 3.07 -4.29 7.85
C LEU A 194 4.53 -3.81 7.80
N ASP A 195 5.43 -4.58 8.41
CA ASP A 195 6.88 -4.37 8.28
C ASP A 195 7.41 -4.79 6.88
N ASP A 196 8.65 -4.39 6.58
CA ASP A 196 9.28 -4.64 5.27
C ASP A 196 9.43 -6.14 4.93
N ASN A 197 9.61 -7.01 5.93
CA ASN A 197 9.74 -8.46 5.70
C ASN A 197 8.41 -9.06 5.25
N ASN A 198 7.33 -8.70 5.96
CA ASN A 198 5.98 -9.08 5.58
C ASN A 198 5.59 -8.51 4.22
N ALA A 199 6.01 -7.27 3.90
CA ALA A 199 5.76 -6.67 2.59
C ALA A 199 6.34 -7.49 1.41
N ILE A 200 7.57 -8.01 1.55
CA ILE A 200 8.20 -8.87 0.53
C ILE A 200 7.44 -10.18 0.38
N ALA A 201 7.16 -10.85 1.50
CA ALA A 201 6.48 -12.15 1.50
C ALA A 201 5.06 -12.05 0.90
N VAL A 202 4.29 -11.05 1.32
CA VAL A 202 2.95 -10.76 0.77
C VAL A 202 3.00 -10.44 -0.73
N ALA A 203 3.98 -9.66 -1.18
CA ALA A 203 4.17 -9.39 -2.61
C ALA A 203 4.47 -10.66 -3.40
N SER A 204 5.35 -11.52 -2.87
CA SER A 204 5.73 -12.79 -3.49
C SER A 204 4.53 -13.74 -3.62
N ASP A 205 3.77 -13.94 -2.54
CA ASP A 205 2.59 -14.81 -2.54
C ASP A 205 1.51 -14.29 -3.50
N LEU A 206 1.28 -12.98 -3.53
CA LEU A 206 0.35 -12.37 -4.48
C LEU A 206 0.81 -12.58 -5.93
N ALA A 207 2.11 -12.38 -6.21
CA ALA A 207 2.65 -12.61 -7.54
C ALA A 207 2.51 -14.07 -7.96
N GLN A 208 2.77 -15.03 -7.07
CA GLN A 208 2.58 -16.45 -7.34
C GLN A 208 1.12 -16.78 -7.67
N LEU A 209 0.17 -16.28 -6.85
CA LEU A 209 -1.26 -16.46 -7.10
C LEU A 209 -1.65 -15.94 -8.49
N LEU A 210 -1.19 -14.73 -8.84
CA LEU A 210 -1.55 -14.07 -10.10
C LEU A 210 -0.84 -14.66 -11.33
N LYS A 211 0.34 -15.28 -11.15
CA LYS A 211 1.09 -15.97 -12.21
C LYS A 211 0.59 -17.39 -12.48
N SER A 212 -0.30 -17.94 -11.66
CA SER A 212 -0.88 -19.26 -11.87
C SER A 212 -1.44 -19.40 -13.30
N SER A 213 -1.26 -20.59 -13.90
CA SER A 213 -1.66 -20.89 -15.28
C SER A 213 -3.16 -20.72 -15.52
N ASP A 214 -3.95 -20.95 -14.49
CA ASP A 214 -5.41 -20.98 -14.57
C ASP A 214 -6.01 -19.57 -14.41
N ASN A 215 -5.18 -18.60 -14.01
CA ASN A 215 -5.60 -17.23 -13.79
C ASN A 215 -5.83 -16.48 -15.12
N ASN A 216 -7.12 -16.29 -15.41
CA ASN A 216 -7.64 -15.47 -16.50
C ASN A 216 -8.27 -14.15 -16.02
N ILE A 217 -8.16 -13.85 -14.72
CA ILE A 217 -8.73 -12.64 -14.12
C ILE A 217 -7.74 -11.48 -14.31
N LYS A 218 -8.28 -10.36 -14.80
CA LYS A 218 -7.52 -9.15 -15.06
C LYS A 218 -7.34 -8.34 -13.79
N THR A 219 -6.13 -7.90 -13.48
CA THR A 219 -5.82 -7.37 -12.15
C THR A 219 -5.25 -5.96 -12.17
N VAL A 220 -5.74 -5.10 -11.29
CA VAL A 220 -5.12 -3.81 -10.97
C VAL A 220 -4.62 -3.84 -9.54
N ILE A 221 -3.34 -3.49 -9.33
CA ILE A 221 -2.76 -3.34 -7.99
C ILE A 221 -2.29 -1.91 -7.85
N SER A 222 -2.76 -1.19 -6.84
CA SER A 222 -2.27 0.12 -6.46
C SER A 222 -1.56 0.07 -5.12
N SER A 223 -0.36 0.64 -5.04
CA SER A 223 0.34 0.75 -3.76
C SER A 223 1.17 2.03 -3.61
N HIS A 224 1.27 2.55 -2.39
CA HIS A 224 2.26 3.55 -2.01
C HIS A 224 3.59 2.94 -1.52
N HIS A 225 3.62 1.63 -1.27
CA HIS A 225 4.75 0.97 -0.66
C HIS A 225 5.78 0.57 -1.72
N GLY A 226 6.92 1.26 -1.75
CA GLY A 226 7.95 1.09 -2.77
C GLY A 226 8.48 -0.34 -2.89
N LEU A 227 8.88 -0.96 -1.77
CA LEU A 227 9.42 -2.33 -1.77
C LEU A 227 8.44 -3.36 -2.37
N PHE A 228 7.20 -3.37 -1.88
CA PHE A 228 6.11 -4.21 -2.40
C PHE A 228 5.88 -4.02 -3.90
N PHE A 229 5.79 -2.76 -4.36
CA PHE A 229 5.66 -2.47 -5.79
C PHE A 229 6.82 -3.08 -6.61
N ASN A 230 8.04 -3.02 -6.09
CA ASN A 230 9.21 -3.53 -6.81
C ASN A 230 9.25 -5.03 -6.92
N VAL A 231 8.94 -5.70 -5.82
CA VAL A 231 8.88 -7.16 -5.78
C VAL A 231 7.88 -7.60 -6.84
N LEU A 232 6.66 -7.05 -6.83
CA LEU A 232 5.67 -7.32 -7.88
C LEU A 232 6.17 -6.99 -9.29
N HIS A 233 6.76 -5.80 -9.48
CA HIS A 233 7.27 -5.37 -10.78
C HIS A 233 8.30 -6.36 -11.35
N ASN A 234 9.24 -6.81 -10.53
CA ASN A 234 10.28 -7.76 -10.91
C ASN A 234 9.71 -9.17 -11.13
N GLU A 235 8.81 -9.61 -10.26
CA GLU A 235 8.11 -10.90 -10.38
C GLU A 235 7.31 -10.98 -11.68
N PHE A 236 6.64 -9.91 -12.09
CA PHE A 236 5.90 -9.90 -13.37
C PHE A 236 6.81 -9.68 -14.58
N ARG A 237 7.87 -8.87 -14.46
CA ARG A 237 8.87 -8.68 -15.53
C ARG A 237 9.57 -9.97 -15.92
N SER A 238 9.85 -10.83 -14.95
CA SER A 238 10.44 -12.16 -15.17
C SER A 238 9.43 -13.22 -15.62
N SER A 239 8.14 -12.87 -15.69
CA SER A 239 7.05 -13.78 -16.06
C SER A 239 6.62 -13.61 -17.53
N LYS A 240 5.79 -14.54 -18.02
CA LYS A 240 5.15 -14.44 -19.35
C LYS A 240 3.89 -13.55 -19.37
N LYS A 241 3.43 -13.06 -18.21
CA LYS A 241 2.20 -12.24 -18.09
C LYS A 241 2.44 -10.85 -18.69
N LYS A 242 1.49 -10.36 -19.48
CA LYS A 242 1.56 -8.99 -19.99
C LYS A 242 1.12 -8.05 -18.89
N PHE A 243 1.98 -7.12 -18.48
CA PHE A 243 1.63 -6.11 -17.50
C PHE A 243 2.06 -4.71 -17.94
N LYS A 244 1.39 -3.70 -17.40
CA LYS A 244 1.78 -2.30 -17.54
C LYS A 244 1.98 -1.69 -16.16
N SER A 245 2.95 -0.80 -16.04
CA SER A 245 3.26 -0.11 -14.77
C SER A 245 3.12 1.38 -14.96
N TYR A 246 2.45 2.03 -14.01
CA TYR A 246 2.26 3.48 -14.02
C TYR A 246 2.61 4.10 -12.67
N PHE A 247 3.15 5.30 -12.75
CA PHE A 247 3.10 6.27 -11.66
C PHE A 247 1.77 7.02 -11.73
N TYR A 248 0.94 6.88 -10.69
CA TYR A 248 -0.34 7.56 -10.54
C TYR A 248 -0.19 8.71 -9.56
N HIS A 249 -0.53 9.92 -10.01
CA HIS A 249 -0.37 11.14 -9.23
C HIS A 249 -1.57 12.06 -9.39
N ARG A 250 -1.77 12.90 -8.36
CA ARG A 250 -2.80 13.94 -8.34
C ARG A 250 -2.13 15.25 -7.87
N PRO A 251 -1.82 16.18 -8.80
CA PRO A 251 -1.26 17.48 -8.44
C PRO A 251 -2.20 18.27 -7.52
N ASN A 252 -1.60 18.91 -6.49
CA ASN A 252 -2.20 19.80 -5.49
C ASN A 252 -3.66 20.22 -5.73
N ASN A 253 -4.62 19.55 -5.07
CA ASN A 253 -6.05 19.90 -5.00
C ASN A 253 -6.80 20.11 -6.33
N GLU A 254 -6.17 19.90 -7.47
CA GLU A 254 -6.86 19.94 -8.75
C GLU A 254 -7.62 18.62 -8.99
N ASN A 255 -8.71 18.70 -9.75
CA ASN A 255 -9.41 17.51 -10.27
C ASN A 255 -8.68 16.97 -11.51
N VAL A 256 -7.35 16.89 -11.45
CA VAL A 256 -6.52 16.36 -12.52
C VAL A 256 -5.76 15.15 -11.99
N TYR A 257 -5.88 14.05 -12.71
CA TYR A 257 -5.25 12.78 -12.40
C TYR A 257 -4.23 12.47 -13.50
N THR A 258 -2.99 12.17 -13.14
CA THR A 258 -1.93 11.88 -14.10
C THR A 258 -1.45 10.44 -14.00
N LEU A 259 -1.19 9.85 -15.17
CA LEU A 259 -0.55 8.54 -15.32
C LEU A 259 0.68 8.68 -16.20
N ARG A 260 1.81 8.17 -15.71
CA ARG A 260 3.07 8.10 -16.46
C ARG A 260 3.53 6.66 -16.50
N ALA A 261 3.81 6.14 -17.69
CA ALA A 261 4.39 4.80 -17.83
C ALA A 261 5.77 4.75 -17.16
N THR A 262 6.05 3.66 -16.45
CA THR A 262 7.36 3.38 -15.85
C THR A 262 7.78 1.97 -16.23
N GLU A 263 9.02 1.80 -16.68
CA GLU A 263 9.61 0.48 -16.95
C GLU A 263 10.65 0.08 -15.89
N ASP A 264 11.02 1.01 -15.01
CA ASP A 264 11.97 0.76 -13.94
C ASP A 264 11.29 0.71 -12.57
N THR A 265 11.81 -0.20 -11.75
CA THR A 265 11.74 -0.21 -10.28
C THR A 265 12.11 1.17 -9.70
N PRO A 266 11.76 1.48 -8.45
CA PRO A 266 11.46 2.81 -7.92
C PRO A 266 12.72 3.61 -7.59
N PHE A 267 13.81 3.44 -8.35
CA PHE A 267 14.83 4.47 -8.46
C PHE A 267 14.16 5.83 -8.80
N PHE A 268 13.06 5.78 -9.57
CA PHE A 268 12.18 6.93 -9.78
C PHE A 268 11.55 7.52 -8.52
N HIS A 269 11.40 6.80 -7.40
CA HIS A 269 10.67 7.27 -6.20
C HIS A 269 11.43 8.36 -5.42
N HIS A 270 12.72 8.16 -5.12
CA HIS A 270 13.50 9.21 -4.45
C HIS A 270 13.65 10.42 -5.36
N VAL A 271 13.88 10.14 -6.64
CA VAL A 271 14.11 11.16 -7.65
C VAL A 271 12.82 11.92 -8.00
N SER A 272 11.65 11.30 -7.93
CA SER A 272 10.36 11.97 -8.13
C SER A 272 10.00 12.86 -6.95
N ILE A 273 10.23 12.41 -5.71
CA ILE A 273 10.06 13.25 -4.52
C ILE A 273 11.01 14.44 -4.60
N LEU A 274 12.27 14.24 -4.98
CA LEU A 274 13.22 15.34 -5.17
C LEU A 274 12.76 16.34 -6.25
N SER A 275 12.17 15.86 -7.34
CA SER A 275 11.60 16.73 -8.39
C SER A 275 10.35 17.47 -7.91
N GLU A 276 9.49 16.85 -7.08
CA GLU A 276 8.35 17.51 -6.43
C GLU A 276 8.81 18.59 -5.43
N LEU A 277 9.81 18.28 -4.60
CA LEU A 277 10.41 19.23 -3.67
C LEU A 277 11.05 20.41 -4.40
N LYS A 278 11.74 20.15 -5.52
CA LYS A 278 12.35 21.18 -6.36
C LYS A 278 11.29 22.12 -6.93
N LYS A 279 10.19 21.59 -7.46
CA LYS A 279 9.05 22.38 -7.94
C LYS A 279 8.36 23.18 -6.83
N ALA A 280 8.24 22.59 -5.64
CA ALA A 280 7.67 23.30 -4.49
C ALA A 280 8.55 24.48 -4.06
N CYS A 281 9.88 24.34 -4.15
CA CYS A 281 10.82 25.46 -4.00
C CYS A 281 10.64 26.53 -5.08
N GLU A 282 10.63 26.13 -6.36
CA GLU A 282 10.50 27.05 -7.51
C GLU A 282 9.17 27.83 -7.50
N SER A 283 8.08 27.18 -7.08
CA SER A 283 6.74 27.79 -6.98
C SER A 283 6.48 28.53 -5.66
N GLY A 284 7.39 28.45 -4.68
CA GLY A 284 7.21 29.02 -3.33
C GLY A 284 6.11 28.37 -2.47
N GLN A 285 5.51 27.27 -2.95
CA GLN A 285 4.44 26.53 -2.25
C GLN A 285 5.02 25.51 -1.27
N LEU A 286 5.81 25.98 -0.31
CA LEU A 286 6.45 25.12 0.69
C LEU A 286 5.63 25.00 1.98
N PHE A 287 5.43 23.76 2.43
CA PHE A 287 4.70 23.40 3.64
C PHE A 287 5.56 22.55 4.55
N THR A 288 5.33 22.60 5.87
CA THR A 288 6.14 21.90 6.89
C THR A 288 6.39 20.42 6.59
N TYR A 289 5.43 19.70 5.99
CA TYR A 289 5.61 18.28 5.63
C TYR A 289 6.71 18.02 4.59
N HIS A 290 7.13 19.01 3.81
CA HIS A 290 8.25 18.86 2.87
C HIS A 290 9.57 18.55 3.59
N PHE A 291 9.75 18.98 4.84
CA PHE A 291 10.91 18.58 5.66
C PHE A 291 10.93 17.08 5.92
N ASN A 292 9.77 16.45 6.15
CA ASN A 292 9.67 15.00 6.31
C ASN A 292 10.05 14.28 5.02
N MET A 293 9.59 14.78 3.88
CA MET A 293 9.90 14.21 2.56
C MET A 293 11.41 14.27 2.29
N LEU A 294 12.03 15.44 2.49
CA LEU A 294 13.48 15.61 2.30
C LEU A 294 14.29 14.73 3.25
N ARG A 295 13.93 14.70 4.54
CA ARG A 295 14.59 13.86 5.54
C ARG A 295 14.52 12.38 5.18
N SER A 296 13.36 11.88 4.80
CA SER A 296 13.20 10.47 4.41
C SER A 296 14.09 10.09 3.23
N ILE A 297 14.31 11.00 2.27
CA ILE A 297 15.25 10.78 1.18
C ILE A 297 16.70 10.77 1.70
N MET A 298 17.07 11.74 2.55
CA MET A 298 18.42 11.84 3.11
C MET A 298 18.78 10.61 3.97
N GLU A 299 17.85 10.11 4.79
CA GLU A 299 18.04 8.90 5.59
C GLU A 299 18.31 7.69 4.70
N LYS A 300 17.48 7.48 3.67
CA LYS A 300 17.67 6.36 2.73
C LYS A 300 18.96 6.50 1.92
N THR A 301 19.33 7.72 1.55
CA THR A 301 20.59 8.02 0.87
C THR A 301 21.78 7.71 1.78
N ALA A 302 21.72 8.13 3.05
CA ALA A 302 22.76 7.84 4.04
C ALA A 302 22.92 6.33 4.27
N THR A 303 21.82 5.60 4.43
CA THR A 303 21.82 4.14 4.52
C THR A 303 22.43 3.49 3.29
N PHE A 304 22.08 3.95 2.08
CA PHE A 304 22.63 3.43 0.82
C PHE A 304 24.16 3.56 0.75
N PHE A 305 24.71 4.67 1.24
CA PHE A 305 26.16 4.88 1.30
C PHE A 305 26.84 4.30 2.56
N GLY A 306 26.10 3.56 3.41
CA GLY A 306 26.64 2.92 4.61
C GLY A 306 26.90 3.89 5.78
N TYR A 307 26.30 5.08 5.76
CA TYR A 307 26.39 6.04 6.85
C TYR A 307 25.37 5.74 7.96
N LYS A 308 25.75 6.05 9.21
CA LYS A 308 24.89 5.84 10.38
C LYS A 308 23.86 6.96 10.61
N ASP A 309 24.03 8.10 9.94
CA ASP A 309 23.24 9.31 10.21
C ASP A 309 23.03 10.13 8.93
N PHE A 310 21.83 10.69 8.76
CA PHE A 310 21.46 11.48 7.58
C PHE A 310 22.17 12.83 7.51
N SER A 311 22.69 13.37 8.62
CA SER A 311 23.45 14.62 8.66
C SER A 311 24.68 14.59 7.73
N VAL A 312 25.19 13.40 7.41
CA VAL A 312 26.27 13.25 6.42
C VAL A 312 25.87 13.80 5.05
N CYS A 313 24.58 13.77 4.71
CA CYS A 313 24.05 14.33 3.47
C CYS A 313 24.07 15.87 3.42
N ILE A 314 24.29 16.56 4.54
CA ILE A 314 24.33 18.03 4.66
C ILE A 314 25.68 18.59 5.14
N LYS A 315 26.71 17.72 5.32
CA LYS A 315 28.06 18.07 5.82
C LYS A 315 28.86 19.09 5.01
N SER A 316 28.42 19.42 3.80
CA SER A 316 29.14 20.32 2.88
C SER A 316 28.54 21.72 2.82
N VAL A 317 27.67 22.08 3.76
CA VAL A 317 27.06 23.42 3.82
C VAL A 317 27.57 24.15 5.06
N ASP A 318 27.83 25.44 4.90
CA ASP A 318 28.40 26.33 5.94
C ASP A 318 27.57 26.38 7.25
N ASP A 319 26.37 25.79 7.27
CA ASP A 319 25.41 25.78 8.37
C ASP A 319 24.88 24.37 8.75
N GLU A 320 25.74 23.33 8.71
CA GLU A 320 25.39 21.93 9.04
C GLU A 320 24.58 21.77 10.35
N VAL A 321 24.97 22.50 11.40
CA VAL A 321 24.33 22.45 12.73
C VAL A 321 22.92 23.04 12.68
N LEU A 322 22.73 24.14 11.95
CA LEU A 322 21.42 24.80 11.78
C LEU A 322 20.48 23.89 10.97
N TYR A 323 20.99 23.26 9.91
CA TYR A 323 20.21 22.40 9.02
C TYR A 323 19.80 21.08 9.68
N SER A 324 20.73 20.44 10.41
CA SER A 324 20.43 19.25 11.21
C SER A 324 19.38 19.56 12.28
N ARG A 325 19.49 20.71 12.97
CA ARG A 325 18.49 21.14 13.95
C ARG A 325 17.13 21.44 13.31
N ALA A 326 17.11 22.13 12.17
CA ALA A 326 15.88 22.46 11.46
C ALA A 326 15.16 21.20 10.97
N LEU A 327 15.89 20.26 10.37
CA LEU A 327 15.33 18.96 9.99
C LEU A 327 14.78 18.24 11.22
N ASN A 328 15.53 18.10 12.31
CA ASN A 328 15.04 17.44 13.51
C ASN A 328 13.78 18.12 14.10
N LEU A 329 13.76 19.45 14.20
CA LEU A 329 12.63 20.21 14.76
C LEU A 329 11.38 20.16 13.86
N LEU A 330 11.56 20.34 12.56
CA LEU A 330 10.45 20.47 11.61
C LEU A 330 9.97 19.13 11.05
N SER A 331 10.76 18.05 11.23
CA SER A 331 10.34 16.69 10.89
C SER A 331 9.84 15.84 12.06
N HIS A 332 10.07 16.27 13.31
CA HIS A 332 9.53 15.60 14.52
C HIS A 332 8.56 16.46 15.32
N GLY A 333 8.37 17.73 14.95
CA GLY A 333 7.32 18.56 15.55
C GLY A 333 5.93 17.96 15.33
N LYS A 334 4.97 18.32 16.18
CA LYS A 334 3.52 17.96 16.12
C LYS A 334 2.81 18.43 14.82
N TYR A 335 3.53 18.61 13.72
CA TYR A 335 3.03 19.00 12.41
C TYR A 335 2.58 17.75 11.67
N SER A 336 1.35 17.36 11.97
CA SER A 336 0.65 16.30 11.28
C SER A 336 0.60 16.56 9.77
N ILE A 337 0.78 15.51 8.96
CA ILE A 337 0.48 15.52 7.50
C ILE A 337 -0.96 15.98 7.24
N TYR A 338 -1.83 15.84 8.24
CA TYR A 338 -3.25 16.21 8.19
C TYR A 338 -3.52 17.70 8.43
N GLU A 339 -2.53 18.51 8.85
CA GLU A 339 -2.62 19.98 8.95
C GLU A 339 -1.37 20.67 8.35
N PRO A 340 -1.27 20.77 7.01
CA PRO A 340 -0.12 21.39 6.36
C PRO A 340 -0.12 22.91 6.62
N LYS A 341 0.85 23.38 7.41
CA LYS A 341 1.11 24.82 7.57
C LYS A 341 2.10 25.28 6.52
N GLN A 342 1.75 26.34 5.79
CA GLN A 342 2.67 26.98 4.88
C GLN A 342 3.85 27.55 5.67
N MET A 343 5.06 27.34 5.17
CA MET A 343 6.29 27.83 5.81
C MET A 343 6.35 29.36 5.74
N VAL A 344 6.96 29.98 6.75
CA VAL A 344 7.36 31.40 6.70
C VAL A 344 8.61 31.56 5.81
N GLU A 345 8.85 32.76 5.28
CA GLU A 345 9.91 33.01 4.29
C GLU A 345 11.31 32.54 4.73
N ASP A 346 11.69 32.78 5.98
CA ASP A 346 12.97 32.30 6.51
C ASP A 346 13.07 30.77 6.46
N THR A 347 11.97 30.07 6.76
CA THR A 347 11.91 28.61 6.72
C THR A 347 11.88 28.08 5.28
N LYS A 348 11.26 28.80 4.34
CA LYS A 348 11.29 28.47 2.90
C LYS A 348 12.70 28.57 2.33
N LYS A 349 13.41 29.64 2.69
CA LYS A 349 14.81 29.86 2.29
C LYS A 349 15.69 28.74 2.83
N LEU A 350 15.57 28.46 4.13
CA LEU A 350 16.27 27.37 4.80
C LEU A 350 16.04 26.01 4.12
N PHE A 351 14.78 25.68 3.80
CA PHE A 351 14.43 24.45 3.07
C PHE A 351 15.08 24.39 1.68
N SER A 352 15.01 25.49 0.94
CA SER A 352 15.55 25.57 -0.43
C SER A 352 17.07 25.42 -0.45
N ASP A 353 17.77 26.04 0.50
CA ASP A 353 19.22 25.92 0.63
C ASP A 353 19.64 24.47 0.93
N MET A 354 18.93 23.78 1.84
CA MET A 354 19.17 22.36 2.12
C MET A 354 18.92 21.45 0.91
N LEU A 355 17.80 21.66 0.20
CA LEU A 355 17.48 20.86 -0.98
C LEU A 355 18.54 21.06 -2.08
N ASN A 356 18.93 22.30 -2.35
CA ASN A 356 19.94 22.61 -3.36
C ASN A 356 21.29 22.00 -3.01
N ALA A 357 21.74 22.14 -1.76
CA ALA A 357 22.97 21.50 -1.31
C ALA A 357 22.95 19.98 -1.46
N PHE A 358 21.83 19.35 -1.14
CA PHE A 358 21.64 17.91 -1.30
C PHE A 358 21.69 17.48 -2.79
N LEU A 359 20.98 18.20 -3.66
CA LEU A 359 20.97 17.94 -5.10
C LEU A 359 22.34 18.19 -5.73
N ASP A 360 23.07 19.21 -5.29
CA ASP A 360 24.40 19.53 -5.79
C ASP A 360 25.45 18.50 -5.40
N ARG A 361 25.33 17.93 -4.20
CA ARG A 361 26.28 16.92 -3.72
C ARG A 361 26.12 15.59 -4.43
N TYR A 362 24.89 15.12 -4.62
CA TYR A 362 24.61 13.78 -5.10
C TYR A 362 24.20 13.72 -6.58
N LYS A 363 23.99 14.87 -7.23
CA LYS A 363 23.76 15.02 -8.68
C LYS A 363 22.72 14.05 -9.25
N PHE A 364 21.56 13.97 -8.61
CA PHE A 364 20.43 13.15 -9.07
C PHE A 364 19.93 13.62 -10.44
N GLU A 365 19.64 12.67 -11.34
CA GLU A 365 18.98 12.96 -12.63
C GLU A 365 17.47 13.06 -12.43
N LEU A 366 16.95 14.28 -12.24
CA LEU A 366 15.54 14.50 -11.90
C LEU A 366 14.61 14.36 -13.12
N PRO A 367 13.52 13.56 -13.04
CA PRO A 367 12.59 13.44 -14.14
C PRO A 367 11.74 14.71 -14.27
N GLU A 368 11.41 15.08 -15.51
CA GLU A 368 10.40 16.12 -15.78
C GLU A 368 9.02 15.59 -15.36
N ILE A 369 8.43 16.14 -14.29
CA ILE A 369 7.14 15.65 -13.76
C ILE A 369 5.93 16.32 -14.43
N ILE A 370 6.08 17.49 -15.06
CA ILE A 370 5.02 18.22 -15.79
C ILE A 370 5.71 19.15 -16.80
N LYS A 371 5.24 19.21 -18.06
CA LYS A 371 5.59 20.28 -19.01
C LYS A 371 4.99 21.60 -18.50
N GLU A 372 5.85 22.59 -18.25
CA GLU A 372 5.40 23.98 -18.13
C GLU A 372 4.60 24.34 -19.39
N LYS A 373 3.50 25.07 -19.18
CA LYS A 373 2.59 25.48 -20.24
C LYS A 373 3.16 26.67 -21.00
#